data_AF-A0AAW2R8X6-F1
#
_entry.id   AF-A0AAW2R8X6-F1
#
_cell.length_a   1.000
_cell.length_b   1.000
_cell.length_c   1.000
_cell.angle_alpha   90.00
_cell.angle_beta   90.00
_cell.angle_gamma   90.00
#
_symmetry.space_group_name_H-M   'P 1'
#
loop_
_entity.id
_entity.type
_entity.pdbx_description
1 polymer ?
#
loop_
_entity_poly.entity_id
_entity_poly.type
_entity_poly.pdbx_seq_one_letter_code
_entity_poly.pdbx_strand_id
1 'polypeptide(L)'
;MGDISISMLIMLLLLRERAVGASQYQHIQLLDTKPFGKALVIDGKLQSAEIDEFNTMRLNWKRREEVYDVIIGDLADPIEGGPCYQLYTKSFYEFVVKPSLNQGGIFVTQAGPAGIFSHTEVFSCIYNTLRQASDSPFTLTADELDLRIKHRIKGENRYLDGKTFTSSSTLSKAVRKSLDNETHVYTEGNARFIYGHGSAYKQQQQQH
;
A
#
# COMPACT_ATOMS: atom_id res chain seq x y z
N MET A 1 31.01 -12.67 11.10
CA MET A 1 31.15 -11.20 10.93
C MET A 1 31.80 -10.97 9.58
N GLY A 2 31.01 -10.60 8.58
CA GLY A 2 31.46 -10.39 7.21
C GLY A 2 30.29 -9.92 6.35
N ASP A 3 30.45 -8.75 5.75
CA ASP A 3 29.75 -8.24 4.56
C ASP A 3 28.27 -7.79 4.61
N ILE A 4 27.80 -7.29 5.75
CA ILE A 4 26.64 -6.37 5.75
C ILE A 4 27.08 -4.94 5.35
N SER A 5 28.35 -4.56 5.60
CA SER A 5 28.79 -3.18 5.33
C SER A 5 28.99 -2.88 3.84
N ILE A 6 29.39 -3.84 3.01
CA ILE A 6 29.71 -3.58 1.58
C ILE A 6 28.45 -3.43 0.72
N SER A 7 27.41 -4.22 0.97
CA SER A 7 26.11 -4.09 0.28
C SER A 7 25.41 -2.76 0.59
N MET A 8 25.45 -2.34 1.87
CA MET A 8 24.89 -1.07 2.30
C MET A 8 25.72 0.13 1.78
N LEU A 9 27.04 -0.03 1.66
CA LEU A 9 27.94 0.99 1.11
C LEU A 9 27.81 1.15 -0.41
N ILE A 10 27.60 0.06 -1.17
CA ILE A 10 27.40 0.11 -2.63
C ILE A 10 26.05 0.78 -2.98
N MET A 11 25.02 0.59 -2.15
CA MET A 11 23.72 1.25 -2.33
C MET A 11 23.78 2.74 -1.97
N LEU A 12 24.64 3.14 -1.00
CA LEU A 12 24.90 4.54 -0.65
C LEU A 12 25.78 5.29 -1.68
N LEU A 13 26.65 4.59 -2.42
CA LEU A 13 27.56 5.22 -3.41
C LEU A 13 26.87 5.68 -4.72
N LEU A 14 25.55 5.48 -4.85
CA LEU A 14 24.79 5.81 -6.07
C LEU A 14 23.58 6.74 -5.81
N LEU A 15 23.62 7.49 -4.71
CA LEU A 15 22.58 8.45 -4.34
C LEU A 15 23.09 9.87 -4.61
N ARG A 16 22.37 10.63 -5.43
CA ARG A 16 22.55 12.08 -5.51
C ARG A 16 21.44 12.74 -4.70
N GLU A 17 21.81 13.38 -3.59
CA GLU A 17 20.88 14.14 -2.76
C GLU A 17 20.40 15.38 -3.52
N ARG A 18 19.08 15.52 -3.69
CA ARG A 18 18.46 16.62 -4.44
C ARG A 18 17.98 17.74 -3.53
N ALA A 19 17.31 17.36 -2.45
CA ALA A 19 16.75 18.28 -1.49
C ALA A 19 16.66 17.60 -0.14
N VAL A 20 16.94 18.38 0.91
CA VAL A 20 16.74 18.00 2.29
C VAL A 20 15.93 19.07 2.96
N GLY A 21 14.91 18.65 3.69
CA GLY A 21 14.09 19.51 4.53
C GLY A 21 13.87 18.86 5.88
N ALA A 22 13.75 19.68 6.92
CA ALA A 22 13.30 19.22 8.23
C ALA A 22 12.06 20.02 8.61
N SER A 23 11.04 19.33 9.07
CA SER A 23 9.89 19.94 9.74
C SER A 23 9.98 19.67 11.24
N GLN A 24 9.09 20.27 12.03
CA GLN A 24 8.96 19.95 13.46
C GLN A 24 8.54 18.48 13.73
N TYR A 25 8.15 17.73 12.70
CA TYR A 25 7.63 16.37 12.82
C TYR A 25 8.57 15.29 12.26
N GLN A 26 9.37 15.62 11.25
CA GLN A 26 10.12 14.62 10.48
C GLN A 26 11.18 15.25 9.58
N HIS A 27 12.22 14.47 9.30
CA HIS A 27 13.27 14.75 8.33
C HIS A 27 12.89 14.18 6.96
N ILE A 28 12.97 15.00 5.91
CA ILE A 28 12.53 14.68 4.55
C ILE A 28 13.73 14.79 3.62
N GLN A 29 14.02 13.74 2.86
CA GLN A 29 15.05 13.71 1.83
C GLN A 29 14.45 13.30 0.50
N LEU A 30 14.82 14.01 -0.56
CA LEU A 30 14.57 13.60 -1.92
C LEU A 30 15.90 13.16 -2.54
N LEU A 31 15.97 11.90 -2.96
CA LEU A 31 17.19 11.27 -3.46
C LEU A 31 17.01 10.88 -4.93
N ASP A 32 17.95 11.24 -5.80
CA ASP A 32 18.07 10.58 -7.11
C ASP A 32 18.80 9.25 -6.88
N THR A 33 18.10 8.14 -7.05
CA THR A 33 18.66 6.79 -6.97
C THR A 33 18.92 6.27 -8.38
N LYS A 34 20.09 5.70 -8.65
CA LYS A 34 20.37 5.12 -9.98
C LYS A 34 19.39 4.00 -10.40
N PRO A 35 18.94 3.08 -9.51
CA PRO A 35 18.01 2.02 -9.91
C PRO A 35 16.52 2.36 -9.75
N PHE A 36 16.14 3.31 -8.88
CA PHE A 36 14.73 3.59 -8.53
C PHE A 36 14.25 5.00 -8.90
N GLY A 37 15.05 5.78 -9.63
CA GLY A 37 14.78 7.19 -9.93
C GLY A 37 14.69 8.02 -8.65
N LYS A 38 13.90 9.09 -8.66
CA LYS A 38 13.65 9.95 -7.49
C LYS A 38 12.93 9.19 -6.39
N ALA A 39 13.51 9.18 -5.19
CA ALA A 39 12.97 8.55 -4.01
C ALA A 39 12.68 9.60 -2.93
N LEU A 40 11.47 9.56 -2.38
CA LEU A 40 11.12 10.29 -1.17
C LEU A 40 11.46 9.43 0.04
N VAL A 41 12.28 9.96 0.93
CA VAL A 41 12.71 9.32 2.16
C VAL A 41 12.30 10.21 3.33
N ILE A 42 11.64 9.63 4.32
CA ILE A 42 11.24 10.31 5.56
C ILE A 42 11.85 9.57 6.75
N ASP A 43 12.58 10.28 7.59
CA ASP A 43 13.33 9.74 8.75
C ASP A 43 14.20 8.52 8.41
N GLY A 44 14.88 8.59 7.25
CA GLY A 44 15.73 7.51 6.75
C GLY A 44 14.97 6.30 6.19
N LYS A 45 13.63 6.36 6.11
CA LYS A 45 12.79 5.30 5.53
C LYS A 45 12.24 5.73 4.17
N LEU A 46 12.44 4.89 3.17
CA LEU A 46 11.89 5.07 1.83
C LEU A 46 10.35 5.06 1.87
N GLN A 47 9.74 6.11 1.35
CA GLN A 47 8.28 6.31 1.32
C GLN A 47 7.69 6.08 -0.07
N SER A 48 8.36 6.59 -1.10
CA SER A 48 7.94 6.41 -2.49
C SER A 48 9.17 6.53 -3.40
N ALA A 49 9.14 5.88 -4.56
CA ALA A 49 10.20 5.92 -5.57
C ALA A 49 9.61 6.06 -6.98
N GLU A 50 10.31 6.79 -7.85
CA GLU A 50 9.93 7.09 -9.24
C GLU A 50 9.84 5.81 -10.10
N ILE A 51 10.53 4.74 -9.69
CA ILE A 51 10.37 3.40 -10.26
C ILE A 51 9.79 2.45 -9.21
N ASP A 52 8.58 1.98 -9.53
CA ASP A 52 7.86 0.81 -9.02
C ASP A 52 7.89 0.58 -7.50
N GLU A 53 6.87 1.12 -6.82
CA GLU A 53 6.60 0.91 -5.39
C GLU A 53 6.46 -0.59 -5.06
N PHE A 54 5.95 -1.41 -6.00
CA PHE A 54 5.82 -2.84 -5.80
C PHE A 54 7.17 -3.54 -5.67
N ASN A 55 8.10 -3.31 -6.60
CA ASN A 55 9.42 -3.94 -6.54
C ASN A 55 10.19 -3.51 -5.30
N THR A 56 10.09 -2.24 -4.92
CA THR A 56 10.66 -1.70 -3.68
C THR A 56 10.09 -2.39 -2.45
N MET A 57 8.77 -2.48 -2.33
CA MET A 57 8.09 -3.09 -1.18
C MET A 57 8.33 -4.60 -1.13
N ARG A 58 8.23 -5.29 -2.25
CA ARG A 58 8.46 -6.74 -2.39
C ARG A 58 9.89 -7.14 -2.04
N LEU A 59 10.90 -6.38 -2.47
CA LEU A 59 12.31 -6.67 -2.13
C LEU A 59 12.62 -6.40 -0.65
N ASN A 60 12.00 -5.40 -0.04
CA ASN A 60 12.16 -5.14 1.39
C ASN A 60 11.48 -6.21 2.24
N TRP A 61 10.30 -6.67 1.83
CA TRP A 61 9.53 -7.67 2.57
C TRP A 61 10.13 -9.08 2.46
N LYS A 62 10.56 -9.50 1.26
CA LYS A 62 11.21 -10.81 1.07
C LYS A 62 12.53 -10.97 1.84
N ARG A 63 13.13 -9.88 2.31
CA ARG A 63 14.37 -9.90 3.10
C ARG A 63 14.16 -9.88 4.60
N ARG A 64 12.92 -9.75 5.08
CA ARG A 64 12.61 -9.65 6.51
C ARG A 64 11.76 -10.84 6.94
N GLU A 65 12.18 -11.52 7.99
CA GLU A 65 11.38 -12.54 8.70
C GLU A 65 10.45 -11.92 9.74
N GLU A 66 10.29 -10.60 9.72
CA GLU A 66 9.43 -9.87 10.65
C GLU A 66 7.95 -10.12 10.31
N VAL A 67 7.19 -10.39 11.37
CA VAL A 67 5.74 -10.59 11.35
C VAL A 67 5.07 -9.48 12.17
N TYR A 68 3.87 -9.07 11.76
CA TYR A 68 3.17 -7.93 12.32
C TYR A 68 1.77 -8.32 12.82
N ASP A 69 1.31 -7.71 13.91
CA ASP A 69 -0.07 -7.85 14.36
C ASP A 69 -1.05 -7.07 13.47
N VAL A 70 -0.58 -5.95 12.89
CA VAL A 70 -1.37 -5.08 12.02
C VAL A 70 -0.50 -4.58 10.87
N ILE A 71 -1.04 -4.67 9.65
CA ILE A 71 -0.47 -4.04 8.44
C ILE A 71 -1.50 -3.06 7.88
N ILE A 72 -1.05 -1.85 7.54
CA ILE A 72 -1.88 -0.78 6.98
C ILE A 72 -1.37 -0.46 5.58
N GLY A 73 -2.22 -0.70 4.57
CA GLY A 73 -2.01 -0.30 3.18
C GLY A 73 -2.58 1.09 2.91
N ASP A 74 -1.74 2.11 3.04
CA ASP A 74 -2.08 3.48 2.64
C ASP A 74 -1.47 3.77 1.26
N LEU A 75 -2.11 3.23 0.22
CA LEU A 75 -1.63 3.21 -1.15
C LEU A 75 -2.59 3.95 -2.08
N ALA A 76 -2.10 4.48 -3.20
CA ALA A 76 -2.97 4.99 -4.25
C ALA A 76 -3.83 3.87 -4.89
N ASP A 77 -4.95 4.26 -5.51
CA ASP A 77 -5.89 3.31 -6.12
C ASP A 77 -5.22 2.41 -7.19
N PRO A 78 -5.65 1.14 -7.32
CA PRO A 78 -5.07 0.17 -8.25
C PRO A 78 -5.53 0.42 -9.70
N ILE A 79 -4.90 1.39 -10.34
CA ILE A 79 -5.08 1.67 -11.77
C ILE A 79 -4.21 0.69 -12.59
N GLU A 80 -4.75 0.14 -13.68
CA GLU A 80 -4.00 -0.77 -14.56
C GLU A 80 -2.70 -0.12 -15.07
N GLY A 81 -1.57 -0.81 -14.91
CA GLY A 81 -0.24 -0.28 -15.25
C GLY A 81 0.30 0.76 -14.26
N GLY A 82 -0.46 1.10 -13.22
CA GLY A 82 -0.03 2.00 -12.14
C GLY A 82 0.88 1.31 -11.11
N PRO A 83 1.66 2.09 -10.33
CA PRO A 83 2.68 1.57 -9.41
C PRO A 83 2.10 0.75 -8.26
N CYS A 84 0.86 1.06 -7.84
CA CYS A 84 0.20 0.37 -6.73
C CYS A 84 -0.54 -0.89 -7.16
N TYR A 85 -0.79 -1.12 -8.46
CA TYR A 85 -1.70 -2.19 -8.91
C TYR A 85 -1.31 -3.56 -8.34
N GLN A 86 -0.02 -3.89 -8.41
CA GLN A 86 0.50 -5.17 -7.96
C GLN A 86 0.40 -5.35 -6.43
N LEU A 87 0.22 -4.26 -5.67
CA LEU A 87 -0.01 -4.29 -4.22
C LEU A 87 -1.49 -4.53 -3.85
N TYR A 88 -2.37 -4.63 -4.83
CA TYR A 88 -3.78 -4.98 -4.64
C TYR A 88 -4.14 -6.37 -5.17
N THR A 89 -3.16 -7.12 -5.71
CA THR A 89 -3.42 -8.44 -6.29
C THR A 89 -3.64 -9.50 -5.23
N LYS A 90 -4.42 -10.52 -5.59
CA LYS A 90 -4.63 -11.70 -4.73
C LYS A 90 -3.30 -12.36 -4.33
N SER A 91 -2.35 -12.46 -5.27
CA SER A 91 -1.01 -12.99 -5.03
C SER A 91 -0.23 -12.17 -4.02
N PHE A 92 -0.33 -10.84 -4.05
CA PHE A 92 0.29 -10.00 -3.05
C PHE A 92 -0.29 -10.26 -1.66
N TYR A 93 -1.61 -10.33 -1.53
CA TYR A 93 -2.23 -10.64 -0.23
C TYR A 93 -1.85 -12.03 0.29
N GLU A 94 -1.89 -13.06 -0.56
CA GLU A 94 -1.62 -14.45 -0.16
C GLU A 94 -0.15 -14.73 0.14
N PHE A 95 0.76 -14.19 -0.66
CA PHE A 95 2.18 -14.58 -0.59
C PHE A 95 3.08 -13.52 0.06
N VAL A 96 2.56 -12.32 0.31
CA VAL A 96 3.32 -11.23 0.94
C VAL A 96 2.67 -10.80 2.24
N VAL A 97 1.39 -10.39 2.22
CA VAL A 97 0.72 -9.87 3.42
C VAL A 97 0.49 -10.98 4.45
N LYS A 98 -0.14 -12.08 4.06
CA LYS A 98 -0.48 -13.17 4.99
C LYS A 98 0.74 -13.74 5.73
N PRO A 99 1.84 -14.14 5.08
CA PRO A 99 2.98 -14.76 5.77
C PRO A 99 3.67 -13.83 6.78
N SER A 100 3.37 -12.54 6.70
CA SER A 100 3.93 -11.51 7.56
C SER A 100 2.91 -10.90 8.50
N LEU A 101 1.73 -11.50 8.61
CA LEU A 101 0.84 -11.28 9.73
C LEU A 101 1.06 -12.37 10.78
N ASN A 102 1.01 -11.98 12.05
CA ASN A 102 0.86 -12.93 13.14
C ASN A 102 -0.46 -13.69 13.02
N GLN A 103 -0.58 -14.80 13.76
CA GLN A 103 -1.86 -15.51 13.89
C GLN A 103 -2.93 -14.56 14.42
N GLY A 104 -4.00 -14.35 13.66
CA GLY A 104 -5.05 -13.38 13.99
C GLY A 104 -4.69 -11.92 13.73
N GLY A 105 -3.59 -11.66 13.01
CA GLY A 105 -3.19 -10.34 12.56
C GLY A 105 -4.19 -9.75 11.55
N ILE A 106 -4.18 -8.44 11.44
CA ILE A 106 -5.18 -7.68 10.66
C ILE A 106 -4.48 -6.89 9.56
N PHE A 107 -4.97 -7.05 8.33
CA PHE A 107 -4.65 -6.13 7.23
C PHE A 107 -5.81 -5.17 7.01
N VAL A 108 -5.49 -3.89 6.84
CA VAL A 108 -6.44 -2.85 6.43
C VAL A 108 -5.83 -2.05 5.30
N THR A 109 -6.64 -1.68 4.30
CA THR A 109 -6.20 -0.82 3.20
C THR A 109 -7.27 0.21 2.89
N GLN A 110 -6.83 1.38 2.41
CA GLN A 110 -7.73 2.26 1.69
C GLN A 110 -8.26 1.54 0.43
N ALA A 111 -9.52 1.79 0.07
CA ALA A 111 -10.23 1.06 -0.98
C ALA A 111 -10.96 1.97 -1.98
N GLY A 112 -10.47 3.19 -2.17
CA GLY A 112 -11.00 4.16 -3.11
C GLY A 112 -12.43 4.65 -2.80
N PRO A 113 -13.10 5.26 -3.79
CA PRO A 113 -14.44 5.81 -3.61
C PRO A 113 -15.48 4.74 -3.26
N ALA A 114 -16.27 4.97 -2.21
CA ALA A 114 -17.34 4.07 -1.75
C ALA A 114 -18.75 4.65 -1.97
N GLY A 115 -18.88 5.63 -2.86
CA GLY A 115 -20.15 6.30 -3.16
C GLY A 115 -21.13 5.40 -3.92
N ILE A 116 -22.43 5.72 -3.87
CA ILE A 116 -23.49 4.93 -4.52
C ILE A 116 -23.25 4.66 -6.01
N PHE A 117 -22.53 5.56 -6.71
CA PHE A 117 -22.18 5.42 -8.14
C PHE A 117 -20.70 5.12 -8.40
N SER A 118 -19.81 5.42 -7.44
CA SER A 118 -18.35 5.30 -7.62
C SER A 118 -17.74 4.05 -6.98
N HIS A 119 -18.50 3.32 -6.15
CA HIS A 119 -18.03 2.10 -5.49
C HIS A 119 -17.61 0.96 -6.44
N THR A 120 -18.06 1.00 -7.70
CA THR A 120 -17.69 0.01 -8.72
C THR A 120 -16.38 0.34 -9.43
N GLU A 121 -15.77 1.50 -9.16
CA GLU A 121 -14.50 1.89 -9.80
C GLU A 121 -13.35 1.02 -9.30
N VAL A 122 -13.21 0.91 -7.98
CA VAL A 122 -12.17 0.08 -7.33
C VAL A 122 -12.63 -0.58 -6.04
N PHE A 123 -13.56 0.02 -5.28
CA PHE A 123 -13.97 -0.47 -3.95
C PHE A 123 -14.52 -1.90 -3.98
N SER A 124 -15.43 -2.22 -4.91
CA SER A 124 -15.98 -3.57 -5.07
C SER A 124 -14.89 -4.59 -5.42
N CYS A 125 -14.01 -4.26 -6.37
CA CYS A 125 -12.90 -5.09 -6.81
C CYS A 125 -11.89 -5.38 -5.68
N ILE A 126 -11.52 -4.35 -4.91
CA ILE A 126 -10.63 -4.47 -3.75
C ILE A 126 -11.29 -5.36 -2.68
N TYR A 127 -12.57 -5.13 -2.38
CA TYR A 127 -13.34 -5.94 -1.45
C TYR A 127 -13.36 -7.41 -1.85
N ASN A 128 -13.69 -7.72 -3.10
CA ASN A 128 -13.78 -9.10 -3.58
C ASN A 128 -12.40 -9.78 -3.58
N THR A 129 -11.35 -9.07 -4.00
CA THR A 129 -9.98 -9.59 -3.99
C THR A 129 -9.52 -9.94 -2.57
N LEU A 130 -9.75 -9.04 -1.60
CA LEU A 130 -9.44 -9.29 -0.19
C LEU A 130 -10.30 -10.39 0.41
N ARG A 131 -11.60 -10.43 0.08
CA ARG A 131 -12.50 -11.49 0.54
C ARG A 131 -12.01 -12.87 0.13
N GLN A 132 -11.51 -13.01 -1.10
CA GLN A 132 -10.94 -14.29 -1.57
C GLN A 132 -9.59 -14.63 -0.94
N ALA A 133 -8.86 -13.61 -0.50
CA ALA A 133 -7.59 -13.77 0.19
C ALA A 133 -7.75 -13.76 1.72
N SER A 134 -8.91 -13.61 2.34
CA SER A 134 -9.02 -13.58 3.81
C SER A 134 -9.30 -14.97 4.39
N ASP A 135 -8.76 -15.27 5.57
CA ASP A 135 -8.98 -16.55 6.27
C ASP A 135 -10.26 -16.53 7.11
N SER A 136 -10.67 -15.35 7.60
CA SER A 136 -11.84 -15.19 8.46
C SER A 136 -12.45 -13.79 8.32
N PRO A 137 -13.76 -13.63 8.65
CA PRO A 137 -14.36 -12.31 8.76
C PRO A 137 -13.86 -11.58 9.99
N PHE A 138 -13.67 -10.27 9.88
CA PHE A 138 -13.44 -9.42 11.04
C PHE A 138 -14.76 -9.08 11.71
N THR A 139 -14.96 -9.56 12.94
CA THR A 139 -16.16 -9.28 13.74
C THR A 139 -15.78 -8.54 15.01
N LEU A 140 -16.40 -7.38 15.22
CA LEU A 140 -16.23 -6.58 16.44
C LEU A 140 -17.53 -5.83 16.72
N THR A 141 -18.06 -5.96 17.93
CA THR A 141 -19.23 -5.18 18.35
C THR A 141 -18.85 -3.75 18.72
N ALA A 142 -19.83 -2.84 18.71
CA ALA A 142 -19.62 -1.46 19.14
C ALA A 142 -19.04 -1.39 20.56
N ASP A 143 -19.63 -2.12 21.51
CA ASP A 143 -19.21 -2.11 22.92
C ASP A 143 -17.78 -2.66 23.09
N GLU A 144 -17.43 -3.74 22.37
CA GLU A 144 -16.06 -4.27 22.39
C GLU A 144 -15.05 -3.29 21.80
N LEU A 145 -15.40 -2.56 20.74
CA LEU A 145 -14.55 -1.53 20.17
C LEU A 145 -14.34 -0.38 21.16
N ASP A 146 -15.40 0.11 21.79
CA ASP A 146 -15.32 1.19 22.78
C ASP A 146 -14.47 0.79 24.00
N LEU A 147 -14.62 -0.44 24.49
CA LEU A 147 -13.77 -0.98 25.55
C LEU A 147 -12.29 -1.02 25.13
N ARG A 148 -12.00 -1.45 23.90
CA ARG A 148 -10.62 -1.48 23.38
C ARG A 148 -10.06 -0.07 23.21
N ILE A 149 -10.84 0.88 22.70
CA ILE A 149 -10.43 2.29 22.56
C ILE A 149 -10.08 2.86 23.94
N LYS A 150 -10.97 2.73 24.92
CA LYS A 150 -10.77 3.24 26.29
C LYS A 150 -9.51 2.67 26.94
N HIS A 151 -9.19 1.40 26.66
CA HIS A 151 -8.01 0.76 27.24
C HIS A 151 -6.70 1.12 26.53
N ARG A 152 -6.72 1.41 25.23
CA ARG A 152 -5.51 1.52 24.40
C ARG A 152 -5.20 2.93 23.92
N ILE A 153 -6.20 3.79 23.79
CA ILE A 153 -6.06 5.14 23.24
C ILE A 153 -6.16 6.16 24.36
N LYS A 154 -5.19 7.08 24.43
CA LYS A 154 -5.21 8.18 25.39
C LYS A 154 -6.08 9.32 24.86
N GLY A 155 -7.01 9.80 25.69
CA GLY A 155 -7.95 10.85 25.32
C GLY A 155 -9.16 10.32 24.55
N GLU A 156 -9.99 11.25 24.06
CA GLU A 156 -11.17 10.90 23.27
C GLU A 156 -10.90 11.05 21.77
N ASN A 157 -11.37 10.07 20.99
CA ASN A 157 -11.38 10.16 19.55
C ASN A 157 -12.37 11.24 19.11
N ARG A 158 -11.97 12.05 18.12
CA ARG A 158 -12.83 13.12 17.59
C ARG A 158 -13.95 12.64 16.67
N TYR A 159 -13.83 11.41 16.14
CA TYR A 159 -14.73 10.88 15.12
C TYR A 159 -15.16 9.43 15.41
N LEU A 160 -14.20 8.55 15.71
CA LEU A 160 -14.47 7.11 15.75
C LEU A 160 -14.81 6.60 17.15
N ASP A 161 -16.02 6.08 17.30
CA ASP A 161 -16.49 5.23 18.41
C ASP A 161 -17.12 3.93 17.86
N GLY A 162 -17.57 3.05 18.75
CA GLY A 162 -18.20 1.77 18.44
C GLY A 162 -19.41 1.87 17.51
N LYS A 163 -20.27 2.87 17.75
CA LYS A 163 -21.49 3.10 16.96
C LYS A 163 -21.17 3.66 15.58
N THR A 164 -20.22 4.59 15.50
CA THR A 164 -19.74 5.19 14.24
C THR A 164 -19.07 4.14 13.37
N PHE A 165 -18.27 3.25 13.95
CA PHE A 165 -17.69 2.12 13.23
C PHE A 165 -18.78 1.18 12.67
N THR A 166 -19.75 0.79 13.50
CA THR A 166 -20.88 -0.06 13.09
C THR A 166 -21.73 0.58 12.00
N SER A 167 -21.97 1.90 12.10
CA SER A 167 -22.68 2.66 11.08
C SER A 167 -21.88 2.73 9.78
N SER A 168 -20.57 2.92 9.86
CA SER A 168 -19.69 3.03 8.69
C SER A 168 -19.55 1.70 7.95
N SER A 169 -19.61 0.57 8.67
CA SER A 169 -19.60 -0.77 8.08
C SER A 169 -20.99 -1.22 7.56
N THR A 170 -22.06 -0.50 7.90
CA THR A 170 -23.41 -0.76 7.39
C THR A 170 -23.62 -0.06 6.05
N LEU A 171 -23.34 -0.77 4.96
CA LEU A 171 -23.45 -0.23 3.60
C LEU A 171 -24.90 -0.20 3.08
N SER A 172 -25.16 0.74 2.16
CA SER A 172 -26.47 0.86 1.50
C SER A 172 -26.84 -0.40 0.71
N LYS A 173 -28.14 -0.61 0.45
CA LYS A 173 -28.62 -1.80 -0.28
C LYS A 173 -27.97 -1.97 -1.65
N ALA A 174 -27.78 -0.89 -2.39
CA ALA A 174 -27.18 -0.95 -3.73
C ALA A 174 -25.71 -1.34 -3.66
N VAL A 175 -24.94 -0.70 -2.76
CA VAL A 175 -23.52 -1.02 -2.57
C VAL A 175 -23.35 -2.47 -2.12
N ARG A 176 -24.11 -2.94 -1.12
CA ARG A 176 -24.05 -4.35 -0.68
C ARG A 176 -24.32 -5.33 -1.82
N LYS A 177 -25.37 -5.09 -2.62
CA LYS A 177 -25.67 -5.93 -3.78
C LYS A 177 -24.54 -5.93 -4.80
N SER A 178 -23.86 -4.80 -5.01
CA SER A 178 -22.72 -4.76 -5.93
C SER A 178 -21.56 -5.59 -5.39
N LEU A 179 -21.24 -5.46 -4.09
CA LEU A 179 -20.17 -6.22 -3.45
C LEU A 179 -20.45 -7.73 -3.45
N ASP A 180 -21.70 -8.14 -3.23
CA ASP A 180 -22.10 -9.55 -3.23
C ASP A 180 -22.01 -10.20 -4.62
N ASN A 181 -22.18 -9.40 -5.69
CA ASN A 181 -22.15 -9.88 -7.08
C ASN A 181 -20.83 -9.58 -7.81
N GLU A 182 -19.86 -8.96 -7.13
CA GLU A 182 -18.56 -8.65 -7.73
C GLU A 182 -17.78 -9.93 -8.04
N THR A 183 -17.21 -10.00 -9.24
CA THR A 183 -16.44 -11.16 -9.70
C THR A 183 -14.99 -10.80 -10.04
N HIS A 184 -14.68 -9.51 -10.19
CA HIS A 184 -13.34 -9.07 -10.51
C HIS A 184 -12.36 -9.36 -9.37
N VAL A 185 -11.17 -9.83 -9.74
CA VAL A 185 -10.04 -10.09 -8.84
C VAL A 185 -8.81 -9.48 -9.47
N TYR A 186 -8.09 -8.65 -8.72
CA TYR A 186 -6.80 -8.13 -9.18
C TYR A 186 -5.78 -9.27 -9.25
N THR A 187 -5.18 -9.45 -10.41
CA THR A 187 -4.15 -10.47 -10.69
C THR A 187 -3.07 -9.88 -11.58
N GLU A 188 -1.86 -10.43 -11.53
CA GLU A 188 -0.72 -9.89 -12.30
C GLU A 188 -0.95 -9.90 -13.82
N GLY A 189 -1.76 -10.84 -14.33
CA GLY A 189 -2.06 -10.95 -15.76
C GLY A 189 -3.00 -9.86 -16.30
N ASN A 190 -3.70 -9.16 -15.41
CA ASN A 190 -4.60 -8.06 -15.75
C ASN A 190 -3.86 -6.70 -15.77
N ALA A 191 -2.59 -6.65 -15.33
CA ALA A 191 -1.77 -5.45 -15.42
C ALA A 191 -1.05 -5.42 -16.77
N ARG A 192 -1.58 -4.71 -17.77
CA ARG A 192 -0.73 -4.30 -18.90
C ARG A 192 0.30 -3.30 -18.38
N PHE A 193 1.54 -3.73 -18.24
CA PHE A 193 2.68 -2.84 -17.98
C PHE A 193 2.73 -1.79 -19.10
N ILE A 194 2.33 -0.56 -18.79
CA ILE A 194 2.66 0.58 -19.64
C ILE A 194 4.07 0.99 -19.25
N TYR A 195 5.06 0.52 -20.02
CA TYR A 195 6.36 1.18 -20.03
C TYR A 195 6.11 2.64 -20.35
N GLY A 196 6.48 3.54 -19.44
CA GLY A 196 6.28 4.97 -19.59
C GLY A 196 6.75 5.42 -20.97
N HIS A 197 5.79 5.77 -21.84
CA HIS A 197 6.07 6.54 -23.04
C HIS A 197 6.34 7.98 -22.60
N GLY A 198 7.53 8.19 -22.02
CA GLY A 198 8.18 9.49 -21.96
C GLY A 198 8.57 9.88 -23.37
N SER A 199 7.66 10.53 -24.09
CA SER A 199 7.98 11.28 -25.30
C SER A 199 8.91 12.44 -24.93
N ALA A 200 10.23 12.24 -25.00
CA ALA A 200 11.19 13.34 -25.00
C ALA A 200 12.52 12.93 -25.66
N TYR A 201 12.81 13.57 -26.81
CA TYR A 201 14.09 13.74 -27.48
C TYR A 201 14.83 12.49 -28.03
N LYS A 202 14.50 12.13 -29.27
CA LYS A 202 15.53 11.74 -30.26
C LYS A 202 15.53 12.75 -31.41
N GLN A 203 16.31 13.80 -31.27
CA GLN A 203 16.86 14.53 -32.40
C GLN A 203 18.38 14.59 -32.26
N GLN A 204 19.03 14.40 -33.40
CA GLN A 204 20.45 14.60 -33.69
C GLN A 204 21.43 13.50 -33.22
N GLN A 205 21.71 12.58 -34.15
CA GLN A 205 23.07 12.29 -34.61
C GLN A 205 23.01 11.50 -35.93
N GLN A 206 22.97 12.23 -37.04
CA GLN A 206 23.47 11.79 -38.34
C GLN A 206 24.39 12.91 -38.86
N GLN A 207 25.65 12.86 -38.42
CA GLN A 207 26.80 13.42 -39.13
C GLN A 207 27.99 12.54 -38.77
N HIS A 208 28.30 11.59 -39.66
CA HIS A 208 29.61 11.32 -40.25
C HIS A 208 29.58 9.96 -40.96
#